data_AF-A0A7X9B3L9-F1
#
_entry.id   AF-A0A7X9B3L9-F1
#
_cell.length_a   1.000
_cell.length_b   1.000
_cell.length_c   1.000
_cell.angle_alpha   90.00
_cell.angle_beta   90.00
_cell.angle_gamma   90.00
#
_symmetry.space_group_name_H-M   'P 1'
#
loop_
_entity.id
_entity.type
_entity.pdbx_description
1 polymer ?
#
loop_
_entity_poly.entity_id
_entity_poly.type
_entity_poly.pdbx_seq_one_letter_code
_entity_poly.pdbx_strand_id
1 'polypeptide(L)'
;MWENYLIIERLKKIQNQPFPPRPFFWRTMAPQSHEIDYLEEAQGQLCAWEIKSRPNGKARIPQSFLKAYPNAVTKILTPDNFDQFLLD
;
A
#
# COMPACT_ATOMS: atom_id res chain seq x y z
N MET A 1 -5.89 12.13 7.62
CA MET A 1 -4.54 12.37 8.17
C MET A 1 -3.81 11.07 8.56
N TRP A 2 -4.53 10.01 8.97
CA TRP A 2 -3.94 8.69 9.29
C TRP A 2 -3.17 8.05 8.11
N GLU A 3 -3.77 8.05 6.93
CA GLU A 3 -3.16 7.49 5.70
C GLU A 3 -1.84 8.17 5.34
N ASN A 4 -1.85 9.49 5.16
CA ASN A 4 -0.64 10.27 4.89
C ASN A 4 0.44 10.06 5.95
N TYR A 5 0.06 9.95 7.23
CA TYR A 5 1.01 9.67 8.30
C TYR A 5 1.73 8.33 8.08
N LEU A 6 0.98 7.25 7.85
CA LEU A 6 1.57 5.93 7.60
C LEU A 6 2.48 5.92 6.37
N ILE A 7 2.05 6.54 5.28
CA ILE A 7 2.85 6.63 4.05
C ILE A 7 4.15 7.40 4.30
N ILE A 8 4.08 8.55 4.99
CA ILE A 8 5.27 9.36 5.30
C ILE A 8 6.24 8.59 6.20
N GLU A 9 5.74 7.90 7.23
CA GLU A 9 6.60 7.11 8.12
C GLU A 9 7.25 5.92 7.39
N ARG A 10 6.52 5.25 6.50
CA ARG A 10 7.08 4.22 5.61
C ARG A 10 8.17 4.79 4.71
N LEU A 11 7.92 5.93 4.06
CA LEU A 11 8.91 6.57 3.17
C LEU A 11 10.19 6.96 3.93
N LYS A 12 10.06 7.55 5.12
CA LYS A 12 11.21 7.88 5.98
C LYS A 12 12.00 6.63 6.35
N LYS A 13 11.31 5.54 6.69
CA LYS A 13 11.96 4.28 7.04
C LYS A 13 12.76 3.72 5.86
N ILE A 14 12.11 3.55 4.70
CA ILE A 14 12.74 2.89 3.55
C ILE A 14 13.92 3.70 3.03
N GLN A 15 13.87 5.04 3.07
CA GLN A 15 15.01 5.89 2.66
C GLN A 15 16.30 5.65 3.44
N ASN A 16 16.21 5.12 4.67
CA ASN A 16 17.37 4.80 5.50
C ASN A 16 17.91 3.38 5.27
N GLN A 17 17.37 2.63 4.31
CA GLN A 17 17.80 1.26 4.01
C GLN A 17 18.83 1.22 2.87
N PRO A 18 19.81 0.30 2.88
CA PRO A 18 20.80 0.16 1.80
C PRO A 18 20.18 -0.23 0.45
N PHE A 19 19.11 -1.03 0.48
CA PHE A 19 18.38 -1.50 -0.69
C PHE A 19 16.89 -1.26 -0.48
N PRO A 20 16.44 0.00 -0.60
CA PRO A 20 15.07 0.36 -0.27
C PRO A 20 14.10 -0.28 -1.27
N PRO A 21 12.90 -0.70 -0.82
CA PRO A 21 11.79 -0.94 -1.74
C PRO A 21 11.53 0.31 -2.59
N ARG A 22 11.08 0.09 -3.83
CA ARG A 22 10.74 1.16 -4.76
C ARG A 22 9.26 1.49 -4.63
N PRO A 23 8.88 2.68 -4.10
CA PRO A 23 7.48 3.07 -4.05
C PRO A 23 6.95 3.43 -5.44
N PHE A 24 5.68 3.12 -5.69
CA PHE A 24 4.98 3.40 -6.94
C PHE A 24 3.63 4.03 -6.66
N PHE A 25 3.08 4.70 -7.67
CA PHE A 25 1.71 5.18 -7.66
C PHE A 25 0.93 4.50 -8.77
N TRP A 26 -0.21 3.90 -8.42
CA TRP A 26 -1.06 3.21 -9.37
C TRP A 26 -2.46 3.80 -9.35
N ARG A 27 -2.99 4.09 -10.55
CA ARG A 27 -4.37 4.53 -10.75
C ARG A 27 -4.88 4.10 -12.11
N THR A 28 -6.20 3.98 -12.25
CA THR A 28 -6.85 3.77 -13.56
C THR A 28 -7.30 5.10 -14.17
N MET A 29 -7.16 5.24 -15.49
CA MET A 29 -7.73 6.34 -16.27
C MET A 29 -9.10 5.90 -16.81
N ALA A 30 -10.11 5.86 -15.94
CA ALA A 30 -11.49 5.54 -16.29
C ALA A 30 -12.44 6.58 -15.66
N PRO A 31 -13.69 6.70 -16.13
CA PRO A 31 -14.68 7.62 -15.54
C PRO A 31 -14.87 7.42 -14.03
N GLN A 32 -14.68 6.19 -13.55
CA GLN A 32 -14.46 5.86 -12.13
C GLN A 32 -12.99 5.45 -11.97
N SER A 33 -12.17 6.37 -11.49
CA SER A 33 -10.75 6.11 -11.22
C SER A 33 -10.65 5.28 -9.94
N HIS A 34 -9.94 4.16 -10.03
CA HIS A 34 -9.50 3.39 -8.88
C HIS A 34 -8.04 3.72 -8.63
N GLU A 35 -7.66 3.84 -7.38
CA GLU A 35 -6.28 4.02 -6.92
C GLU A 35 -5.95 3.01 -5.85
N ILE A 36 -4.66 2.87 -5.56
CA ILE A 36 -4.13 2.13 -4.42
C ILE A 36 -3.41 3.14 -3.54
N ASP A 37 -3.72 3.16 -2.25
CA ASP A 37 -3.17 4.13 -1.30
C ASP A 37 -1.63 4.06 -1.22
N TYR A 38 -1.06 2.85 -1.19
CA TYR A 38 0.39 2.65 -1.20
C TYR A 38 0.80 1.38 -1.94
N LEU A 39 1.85 1.48 -2.76
CA LEU A 39 2.40 0.40 -3.56
C LEU A 39 3.92 0.48 -3.51
N GLU A 40 4.59 -0.64 -3.28
CA GLU A 40 6.05 -0.70 -3.36
C GLU A 40 6.52 -2.04 -3.93
N GLU A 41 7.71 -2.07 -4.51
CA GLU A 41 8.34 -3.28 -5.01
C GLU A 41 9.70 -3.51 -4.34
N ALA A 42 9.92 -4.71 -3.81
CA ALA A 42 11.21 -5.15 -3.31
C ALA A 42 11.52 -6.53 -3.87
N GLN A 43 12.76 -6.72 -4.35
CA GLN A 43 13.25 -8.05 -4.79
C GLN A 43 12.34 -8.73 -5.84
N GLY A 44 11.69 -7.96 -6.71
CA GLY A 44 10.75 -8.47 -7.72
C GLY A 44 9.37 -8.85 -7.21
N GLN A 45 9.09 -8.64 -5.92
CA GLN A 45 7.76 -8.80 -5.33
C GLN A 45 7.08 -7.44 -5.21
N LEU A 46 5.92 -7.30 -5.85
CA LEU A 46 5.04 -6.14 -5.72
C LEU A 46 4.14 -6.31 -4.51
N CYS A 47 4.08 -5.30 -3.64
CA CYS A 47 3.24 -5.26 -2.46
C CYS A 47 2.34 -4.03 -2.49
N ALA A 48 1.03 -4.22 -2.28
CA ALA A 48 0.03 -3.16 -2.33
C ALA A 48 -0.78 -3.11 -1.03
N TRP A 49 -1.06 -1.90 -0.55
CA TRP A 49 -1.82 -1.68 0.67
C TRP A 49 -2.96 -0.70 0.45
N GLU A 50 -4.10 -1.05 1.02
CA GLU A 50 -5.24 -0.17 1.25
C GLU A 50 -5.29 0.20 2.72
N ILE A 51 -5.35 1.49 3.02
CA ILE A 51 -5.29 2.02 4.37
C ILE A 51 -6.69 2.41 4.82
N LYS A 52 -7.04 2.04 6.06
CA LYS A 52 -8.22 2.53 6.75
C LYS A 52 -7.87 3.06 8.12
N SER A 53 -8.55 4.13 8.50
CA SER A 53 -8.42 4.75 9.82
C SER A 53 -9.25 4.07 10.90
N ARG A 54 -10.14 3.14 10.53
CA ARG A 54 -10.99 2.38 11.45
C ARG A 54 -10.80 0.88 11.21
N PRO A 55 -10.65 0.06 12.26
CA PRO A 55 -10.50 -1.40 12.14
C PRO A 55 -11.63 -2.07 11.35
N ASN A 56 -12.88 -1.65 11.58
CA ASN A 56 -14.06 -2.23 10.93
C ASN A 56 -14.40 -1.58 9.58
N GLY A 57 -13.48 -0.82 9.00
CA GLY A 57 -13.66 -0.22 7.68
C GLY A 57 -13.72 -1.30 6.60
N LYS A 58 -14.75 -1.28 5.75
CA LYS A 58 -14.79 -2.12 4.54
C LYS A 58 -13.75 -1.60 3.54
N ALA A 59 -12.51 -2.08 3.66
CA ALA A 59 -11.48 -1.91 2.63
C ALA A 59 -11.50 -3.10 1.70
N ARG A 60 -11.32 -2.85 0.41
CA ARG A 60 -11.05 -3.90 -0.57
C ARG A 60 -10.07 -3.35 -1.58
N ILE A 61 -9.11 -4.17 -1.95
CA ILE A 61 -8.25 -3.87 -3.08
C ILE A 61 -9.12 -3.84 -4.35
N PRO A 62 -9.03 -2.80 -5.19
CA PRO A 62 -9.73 -2.73 -6.46
C PRO A 62 -9.54 -4.00 -7.29
N GLN A 63 -10.64 -4.58 -7.78
CA GLN A 63 -10.60 -5.80 -8.61
C GLN A 63 -9.76 -5.59 -9.88
N SER A 64 -9.72 -4.36 -10.41
CA SER A 64 -8.86 -3.99 -11.54
C SER A 64 -7.38 -4.16 -11.23
N PHE A 65 -6.95 -3.84 -10.00
CA PHE A 65 -5.57 -4.05 -9.57
C PHE A 65 -5.25 -5.53 -9.46
N LEU A 66 -6.11 -6.32 -8.78
CA LEU A 66 -5.92 -7.76 -8.60
C LEU A 66 -5.83 -8.52 -9.94
N LYS A 67 -6.59 -8.09 -10.96
CA LYS A 67 -6.53 -8.66 -12.31
C LYS A 67 -5.27 -8.30 -13.05
N ALA A 68 -4.78 -7.06 -12.90
CA ALA A 68 -3.57 -6.59 -13.57
C ALA A 68 -2.29 -7.17 -12.92
N TYR A 69 -2.29 -7.36 -11.61
CA TYR A 69 -1.17 -7.84 -10.82
C TYR A 69 -1.58 -9.05 -9.95
N PRO A 70 -1.84 -10.22 -10.56
CA PRO A 70 -2.31 -11.41 -9.82
C PRO A 70 -1.30 -11.94 -8.82
N ASN A 71 -0.01 -11.65 -9.02
CA ASN A 71 1.08 -12.09 -8.15
C ASN A 71 1.46 -11.04 -7.08
N ALA A 72 0.77 -9.89 -7.04
CA ALA A 72 1.05 -8.89 -6.02
C ALA A 72 0.55 -9.36 -4.66
N VAL A 73 1.37 -9.18 -3.63
CA VAL A 73 0.94 -9.36 -2.24
C VAL A 73 0.09 -8.15 -1.88
N THR A 74 -1.15 -8.39 -1.47
CA THR A 74 -2.07 -7.30 -1.13
C THR A 74 -2.52 -7.42 0.32
N LYS A 75 -2.53 -6.28 1.02
CA LYS A 75 -2.90 -6.21 2.44
C LYS A 75 -3.79 -5.00 2.71
N ILE A 76 -4.59 -5.10 3.76
CA ILE A 76 -5.36 -3.98 4.29
C ILE A 76 -4.69 -3.52 5.58
N LEU A 77 -4.34 -2.24 5.65
CA LEU A 77 -3.79 -1.61 6.84
C LEU A 77 -4.90 -0.93 7.63
N THR A 78 -4.88 -1.21 8.92
CA THR A 78 -5.80 -0.69 9.92
C THR A 78 -4.99 -0.29 11.15
N PRO A 79 -5.60 0.43 12.11
CA PRO A 79 -4.93 0.72 13.38
C PRO A 79 -4.50 -0.52 14.18
N ASP A 80 -4.97 -1.71 13.84
CA ASP A 80 -4.64 -2.95 14.56
C ASP A 80 -3.39 -3.66 14.00
N ASN A 81 -2.93 -3.31 12.80
CA ASN A 81 -1.82 -3.99 12.11
C ASN A 81 -0.83 -3.04 11.41
N PHE A 82 -0.90 -1.73 11.71
CA PHE A 82 0.00 -0.74 11.13
C PHE A 82 1.46 -0.90 11.61
N ASP A 83 1.65 -1.51 12.78
CA ASP A 83 2.96 -1.80 13.36
C ASP A 83 3.78 -2.69 12.42
N GLN A 84 3.17 -3.74 11.85
CA GLN A 84 3.83 -4.61 10.88
C GLN A 84 4.31 -3.80 9.67
N PHE A 85 3.48 -2.86 9.19
CA PHE A 85 3.84 -2.00 8.06
C PHE A 85 4.99 -1.03 8.35
N LEU A 86 5.13 -0.55 9.59
CA LEU A 86 6.23 0.36 9.97
C LEU A 86 7.48 -0.40 10.46
N LEU A 87 7.35 -1.60 11.01
CA LEU A 87 8.44 -2.37 11.59
C LEU A 87 9.12 -3.33 10.60
N ASP A 88 8.41 -3.88 9.61
CA ASP A 88 8.96 -4.73 8.53
C ASP A 88 9.84 -3.97 7.54
#